data_AF-X1IR00-F1
#
_entry.id   AF-X1IR00-F1
#
_cell.length_a   1.000
_cell.length_b   1.000
_cell.length_c   1.000
_cell.angle_alpha   90.00
_cell.angle_beta   90.00
_cell.angle_gamma   90.00
#
_symmetry.space_group_name_H-M   'P 1'
#
loop_
_entity.id
_entity.type
_entity.pdbx_description
1 polymer ?
#
loop_
_entity_poly.entity_id
_entity_poly.type
_entity_poly.pdbx_seq_one_letter_code
_entity_poly.pdbx_strand_id
1 'polypeptide(L)'
;MFQLYVLILNLKWRVREALSIPTDLVHHYPWLPSLKLYYSDIADKLPSEFISDIFSKADSKQISERVLLIFESAFNNLEYIPNPKDENLSIPVYILLNILVYALNNKLITNRIANLYSKNAYSKMERDNSESDLYNICLDLELNVKFYAPPIQYGNKMLKDTREKQVTNFTIYYIDYLKLASKL
;
A
#
# COMPACT_ATOMS: atom_id res chain seq x y z
N MET A 1 -41.56 3.35 9.19
CA MET A 1 -40.59 2.37 8.65
C MET A 1 -39.30 3.01 8.09
N PHE A 2 -39.15 4.35 8.08
CA PHE A 2 -37.94 5.04 7.57
C PHE A 2 -36.94 5.50 8.65
N GLN A 3 -37.27 5.41 9.94
CA GLN A 3 -36.36 5.80 11.03
C GLN A 3 -35.41 4.69 11.50
N LEU A 4 -35.68 3.41 11.17
CA LEU A 4 -34.76 2.31 11.52
C LEU A 4 -33.57 2.20 10.55
N TYR A 5 -33.73 2.59 9.29
CA TYR A 5 -32.65 2.53 8.29
C TYR A 5 -31.54 3.56 8.56
N VAL A 6 -31.90 4.75 9.07
CA VAL A 6 -30.91 5.78 9.44
C VAL A 6 -30.15 5.38 10.71
N LEU A 7 -30.75 4.63 11.62
CA LEU A 7 -30.05 4.08 12.79
C LEU A 7 -29.14 2.91 12.42
N ILE A 8 -29.52 2.02 11.50
CA ILE A 8 -28.67 0.91 11.06
C ILE A 8 -27.50 1.40 10.20
N LEU A 9 -27.67 2.45 9.39
CA LEU A 9 -26.56 3.12 8.73
C LEU A 9 -25.67 3.87 9.74
N ASN A 10 -26.22 4.60 10.71
CA ASN A 10 -25.40 5.27 11.73
C ASN A 10 -24.70 4.31 12.72
N LEU A 11 -25.20 3.09 12.91
CA LEU A 11 -24.53 2.06 13.72
C LEU A 11 -23.40 1.34 12.97
N LYS A 12 -23.45 1.27 11.63
CA LYS A 12 -22.30 0.80 10.83
C LYS A 12 -21.14 1.79 10.78
N TRP A 13 -21.41 3.06 11.08
CA TRP A 13 -20.43 4.15 11.19
C TRP A 13 -19.93 4.41 12.63
N ARG A 14 -20.47 3.73 13.66
CA ARG A 14 -20.15 4.02 15.07
C ARG A 14 -19.05 3.17 15.72
N VAL A 15 -18.43 2.22 15.00
CA VAL A 15 -17.28 1.45 15.51
C VAL A 15 -16.25 1.15 14.41
N ARG A 16 -15.94 2.14 13.58
CA ARG A 16 -14.56 2.29 13.11
C ARG A 16 -14.11 3.61 13.71
N GLU A 17 -13.59 3.53 14.93
CA GLU A 17 -12.69 4.59 15.39
C GLU A 17 -11.77 4.90 14.22
N ALA A 18 -11.66 6.18 13.88
CA ALA A 18 -10.68 6.65 12.93
C ALA A 18 -9.30 6.30 13.52
N LEU A 19 -8.86 5.06 13.35
CA LEU A 19 -7.46 4.72 13.46
C LEU A 19 -6.80 5.49 12.32
N SER A 20 -6.22 6.63 12.67
CA SER A 20 -5.33 7.35 11.78
C SER A 20 -4.21 6.40 11.40
N ILE A 21 -4.15 6.02 10.14
CA ILE A 21 -3.02 5.27 9.60
C ILE A 21 -1.77 6.12 9.84
N PRO A 22 -0.69 5.57 10.43
CA PRO A 22 0.55 6.31 10.60
C PRO A 22 0.97 6.97 9.29
N THR A 23 1.18 8.29 9.31
CA THR A 23 1.55 9.07 8.11
C THR A 23 2.82 8.56 7.46
N ASP A 24 3.75 8.06 8.28
CA ASP A 24 4.98 7.45 7.81
C ASP A 24 4.68 6.24 6.91
N LEU A 25 3.69 5.39 7.22
CA LEU A 25 3.33 4.26 6.35
C LEU A 25 2.88 4.74 4.97
N VAL A 26 2.22 5.89 4.86
CA VAL A 26 1.82 6.46 3.58
C VAL A 26 3.01 6.99 2.79
N HIS A 27 4.02 7.54 3.45
CA HIS A 27 5.30 7.88 2.81
C HIS A 27 6.03 6.64 2.29
N HIS A 28 6.06 5.55 3.07
CA HIS A 28 6.71 4.30 2.64
C HIS A 28 5.90 3.58 1.54
N TYR A 29 4.57 3.68 1.58
CA TYR A 29 3.63 2.98 0.71
C TYR A 29 2.57 3.96 0.13
N PRO A 30 2.96 4.82 -0.82
CA PRO A 30 2.08 5.88 -1.34
C PRO A 30 0.87 5.36 -2.15
N TRP A 31 0.79 4.06 -2.39
CA TRP A 31 -0.38 3.41 -3.01
C TRP A 31 -1.51 3.11 -2.02
N LEU A 32 -1.29 3.36 -0.73
CA LEU A 32 -2.28 3.22 0.32
C LEU A 32 -3.47 4.20 0.13
N PRO A 33 -4.74 3.76 0.33
CA PRO A 33 -5.92 4.61 0.18
C PRO A 33 -5.89 5.90 1.01
N SER A 34 -5.31 5.84 2.21
CA SER A 34 -5.10 7.00 3.10
C SER A 34 -4.27 8.13 2.47
N LEU A 35 -3.53 7.89 1.38
CA LEU A 35 -2.86 8.97 0.62
C LEU A 35 -3.84 10.09 0.26
N LYS A 36 -5.05 9.74 -0.19
CA LYS A 36 -6.05 10.74 -0.60
C LYS A 36 -6.55 11.59 0.56
N LEU A 37 -6.52 11.04 1.78
CA LEU A 37 -6.94 11.75 2.99
C LEU A 37 -5.84 12.70 3.46
N TYR A 38 -4.61 12.19 3.58
CA TYR A 38 -3.48 12.98 4.10
C TYR A 38 -2.89 13.98 3.11
N TYR A 39 -3.03 13.73 1.80
CA TYR A 39 -2.50 14.57 0.73
C TYR A 39 -3.62 14.96 -0.24
N SER A 40 -4.79 15.30 0.30
CA SER A 40 -5.94 15.80 -0.49
C SER A 40 -5.59 17.05 -1.29
N ASP A 41 -4.77 17.93 -0.70
CA ASP A 41 -4.22 19.13 -1.36
C ASP A 41 -3.43 18.82 -2.63
N ILE A 42 -2.83 17.62 -2.72
CA ILE A 42 -2.14 17.14 -3.91
C ILE A 42 -3.10 16.36 -4.82
N ALA A 43 -3.96 15.51 -4.23
CA ALA A 43 -4.87 14.63 -4.96
C ALA A 43 -5.97 15.38 -5.73
N ASP A 44 -6.39 16.55 -5.23
CA ASP A 44 -7.45 17.36 -5.83
C ASP A 44 -6.93 18.33 -6.92
N LYS A 45 -5.61 18.46 -7.09
CA LYS A 45 -5.00 19.30 -8.13
C LYS A 45 -5.20 18.70 -9.51
N LEU A 46 -5.28 19.58 -10.52
CA LEU A 46 -5.19 19.12 -11.90
C LEU A 46 -3.80 18.50 -12.16
N PRO A 47 -3.69 17.41 -12.95
CA PRO A 47 -2.40 16.78 -13.24
C PRO A 47 -1.35 17.77 -13.78
N SER A 48 -1.76 18.74 -14.60
CA SER A 48 -0.87 19.78 -15.13
C SER A 48 -0.35 20.73 -14.04
N GLU A 49 -1.19 21.11 -13.09
CA GLU A 49 -0.80 21.97 -11.95
C GLU A 49 0.18 21.24 -11.05
N PHE A 50 -0.13 19.98 -10.72
CA PHE A 50 0.77 19.12 -9.95
C PHE A 50 2.15 18.98 -10.62
N ILE A 51 2.17 18.70 -11.93
CA ILE A 51 3.44 18.59 -12.69
C ILE A 51 4.21 19.91 -12.61
N SER A 52 3.55 21.04 -12.86
CA SER A 52 4.18 22.37 -12.79
C SER A 52 4.79 22.63 -11.40
N ASP A 53 4.04 22.37 -10.34
CA ASP A 53 4.49 22.54 -8.96
C ASP A 53 5.72 21.68 -8.65
N ILE A 54 5.69 20.40 -9.05
CA ILE A 54 6.82 19.49 -8.81
C ILE A 54 8.08 19.93 -9.55
N PHE A 55 7.95 20.36 -10.81
CA PHE A 55 9.10 20.78 -11.60
C PHE A 55 9.62 22.18 -11.23
N SER A 56 8.85 22.98 -10.47
CA SER A 56 9.35 24.23 -9.87
C SER A 56 10.17 24.05 -8.59
N LYS A 57 10.15 22.85 -7.97
CA LYS A 57 10.85 22.58 -6.70
C LYS A 57 12.33 22.25 -6.89
N ALA A 58 13.12 22.44 -5.84
CA ALA A 58 14.55 22.12 -5.83
C ALA A 58 14.83 20.63 -6.12
N ASP A 59 13.95 19.74 -5.67
CA ASP A 59 14.11 18.29 -5.83
C ASP A 59 13.58 17.75 -7.17
N SER A 60 13.12 18.63 -8.07
CA SER A 60 12.59 18.27 -9.39
C SER A 60 13.51 17.34 -10.17
N LYS A 61 14.82 17.62 -10.14
CA LYS A 61 15.84 16.78 -10.79
C LYS A 61 15.84 15.36 -10.21
N GLN A 62 15.86 15.23 -8.88
CA GLN A 62 15.88 13.92 -8.22
C GLN A 62 14.60 13.12 -8.49
N ILE A 63 13.44 13.79 -8.48
CA ILE A 63 12.15 13.18 -8.83
C ILE A 63 12.19 12.66 -10.27
N SER A 64 12.66 13.49 -11.22
CA SER A 64 12.74 13.11 -12.64
C SER A 64 13.68 11.93 -12.88
N GLU A 65 14.87 11.94 -12.25
CA GLU A 65 15.84 10.85 -12.34
C GLU A 65 15.27 9.54 -11.79
N ARG A 66 14.53 9.60 -10.68
CA ARG A 66 13.91 8.42 -10.07
C ARG A 66 12.78 7.86 -10.94
N VAL A 67 11.95 8.72 -11.53
CA VAL A 67 10.92 8.29 -12.48
C VAL A 67 11.55 7.62 -13.70
N LEU A 68 12.58 8.24 -14.30
CA LEU A 68 13.29 7.67 -15.44
C LEU A 68 13.91 6.32 -15.10
N LEU A 69 14.56 6.19 -13.95
CA LEU A 69 15.15 4.93 -13.49
C LEU A 69 14.11 3.80 -13.38
N ILE A 70 12.90 4.11 -12.90
CA ILE A 70 11.80 3.14 -12.80
C ILE A 70 11.35 2.70 -14.18
N PHE A 71 11.19 3.64 -15.12
CA PHE A 71 10.87 3.33 -16.50
C PHE A 71 11.97 2.49 -17.16
N GLU A 72 13.23 2.87 -17.04
CA GLU A 72 14.37 2.09 -17.54
C GLU A 72 14.39 0.67 -16.97
N SER A 73 14.17 0.54 -15.67
CA SER A 73 14.08 -0.77 -15.00
C SER A 73 12.94 -1.60 -15.57
N ALA A 74 11.79 -0.98 -15.85
CA ALA A 74 10.64 -1.65 -16.46
C ALA A 74 10.89 -2.03 -17.92
N PHE A 75 11.55 -1.17 -18.70
CA PHE A 75 11.91 -1.47 -20.10
C PHE A 75 12.90 -2.64 -20.18
N ASN A 76 13.88 -2.65 -19.28
CA ASN A 76 14.90 -3.69 -19.17
C ASN A 76 14.41 -4.95 -18.43
N ASN A 77 13.15 -4.98 -17.97
CA ASN A 77 12.55 -6.11 -17.26
C ASN A 77 13.37 -6.55 -16.03
N LEU A 78 13.88 -5.56 -15.27
CA LEU A 78 14.56 -5.81 -14.01
C LEU A 78 13.55 -6.24 -12.93
N GLU A 79 14.03 -6.83 -11.84
CA GLU A 79 13.18 -7.27 -10.73
C GLU A 79 13.17 -6.31 -9.54
N TYR A 80 14.07 -5.32 -9.52
CA TYR A 80 14.23 -4.36 -8.43
C TYR A 80 14.44 -2.95 -8.99
N ILE A 81 14.14 -1.94 -8.18
CA ILE A 81 14.48 -0.54 -8.48
C ILE A 81 15.79 -0.23 -7.75
N PRO A 82 16.86 0.16 -8.45
CA PRO A 82 18.13 0.50 -7.81
C PRO A 82 17.95 1.71 -6.87
N ASN A 83 18.06 1.46 -5.56
CA ASN A 83 18.31 2.44 -4.50
C ASN A 83 17.33 3.65 -4.45
N PRO A 84 16.21 3.59 -3.71
CA PRO A 84 15.39 4.77 -3.45
C PRO A 84 16.14 5.70 -2.48
N LYS A 85 16.85 6.70 -3.03
CA LYS A 85 17.75 7.60 -2.29
C LYS A 85 17.08 8.57 -1.30
N ASP A 86 15.74 8.66 -1.28
CA ASP A 86 14.98 9.50 -0.35
C ASP A 86 13.50 9.07 -0.28
N GLU A 87 13.00 8.75 0.91
CA GLU A 87 11.60 8.34 1.10
C GLU A 87 10.61 9.51 1.01
N ASN A 88 11.06 10.74 1.27
CA ASN A 88 10.22 11.94 1.17
C ASN A 88 9.74 12.19 -0.27
N LEU A 89 10.52 11.72 -1.25
CA LEU A 89 10.18 11.82 -2.67
C LEU A 89 9.23 10.71 -3.16
N SER A 90 8.86 9.75 -2.31
CA SER A 90 8.08 8.57 -2.74
C SER A 90 6.67 8.94 -3.20
N ILE A 91 6.00 9.85 -2.50
CA ILE A 91 4.66 10.34 -2.86
C ILE A 91 4.66 11.07 -4.22
N PRO A 92 5.47 12.12 -4.43
CA PRO A 92 5.44 12.84 -5.70
C PRO A 92 5.87 11.95 -6.88
N VAL A 93 6.83 11.04 -6.67
CA VAL A 93 7.23 10.05 -7.68
C VAL A 93 6.07 9.11 -8.02
N TYR A 94 5.37 8.59 -7.02
CA TYR A 94 4.23 7.69 -7.23
C TYR A 94 3.09 8.36 -8.01
N ILE A 95 2.73 9.59 -7.65
CA ILE A 95 1.67 10.34 -8.34
C ILE A 95 2.10 10.66 -9.78
N LEU A 96 3.33 11.12 -9.99
CA LEU A 96 3.86 11.41 -11.32
C LEU A 96 3.88 10.16 -12.21
N LEU A 97 4.26 9.00 -11.67
CA LEU A 97 4.20 7.74 -12.39
C LEU A 97 2.78 7.37 -12.80
N ASN A 98 1.80 7.49 -11.92
CA ASN A 98 0.40 7.22 -12.27
C ASN A 98 -0.08 8.11 -13.42
N ILE A 99 0.28 9.39 -13.41
CA ILE A 99 -0.05 10.32 -14.51
C ILE A 99 0.62 9.87 -15.82
N LEU A 100 1.91 9.56 -15.78
CA LEU A 100 2.67 9.16 -16.97
C LEU A 100 2.18 7.83 -17.54
N VAL A 101 1.95 6.83 -16.69
CA VAL A 101 1.44 5.52 -17.09
C VAL A 101 0.05 5.64 -17.72
N TYR A 102 -0.82 6.47 -17.13
CA TYR A 102 -2.12 6.79 -17.70
C TYR A 102 -1.98 7.46 -19.08
N ALA A 103 -1.12 8.46 -19.20
CA ALA A 103 -0.92 9.20 -20.45
C ALA A 103 -0.29 8.34 -21.57
N LEU A 104 0.65 7.46 -21.22
CA LEU A 104 1.29 6.54 -22.16
C LEU A 104 0.33 5.47 -22.68
N ASN A 105 -0.68 5.12 -21.89
CA ASN A 105 -1.70 4.11 -22.21
C ASN A 105 -1.12 2.80 -22.78
N ASN A 106 0.02 2.36 -22.25
CA ASN A 106 0.71 1.15 -22.69
C ASN A 106 0.60 0.07 -21.60
N LYS A 107 -0.29 -0.89 -21.82
CA LYS A 107 -0.56 -1.97 -20.86
C LYS A 107 0.69 -2.79 -20.50
N LEU A 108 1.57 -3.04 -21.47
CA LEU A 108 2.78 -3.84 -21.24
C LEU A 108 3.72 -3.11 -20.28
N ILE A 109 3.99 -1.83 -20.52
CA ILE A 109 4.85 -1.01 -19.65
C ILE A 109 4.19 -0.82 -18.29
N THR A 110 2.88 -0.52 -18.26
CA THR A 110 2.07 -0.38 -17.04
C THR A 110 2.22 -1.61 -16.14
N ASN A 111 2.04 -2.81 -16.69
CA ASN A 111 2.15 -4.05 -15.94
C ASN A 111 3.58 -4.28 -15.41
N ARG A 112 4.60 -3.95 -16.20
CA ARG A 112 6.00 -4.08 -15.75
C ARG A 112 6.32 -3.12 -14.61
N ILE A 113 5.86 -1.87 -14.68
CA ILE A 113 6.02 -0.89 -13.59
C ILE A 113 5.26 -1.34 -12.35
N ALA A 114 4.02 -1.81 -12.49
CA ALA A 114 3.23 -2.33 -11.38
C ALA A 114 3.94 -3.51 -10.70
N ASN A 115 4.43 -4.48 -11.48
CA ASN A 115 5.18 -5.62 -10.96
C ASN A 115 6.45 -5.20 -10.22
N LEU A 116 7.22 -4.26 -10.77
CA LEU A 116 8.39 -3.70 -10.11
C LEU A 116 8.01 -3.05 -8.78
N TYR A 117 6.98 -2.21 -8.76
CA TYR A 117 6.51 -1.56 -7.54
C TYR A 117 6.05 -2.57 -6.50
N SER A 118 5.25 -3.58 -6.89
CA SER A 118 4.76 -4.62 -5.98
C SER A 118 5.90 -5.46 -5.39
N LYS A 119 6.89 -5.85 -6.20
CA LYS A 119 8.07 -6.60 -5.70
C LYS A 119 8.87 -5.78 -4.69
N ASN A 120 9.18 -4.53 -5.02
CA ASN A 120 9.96 -3.66 -4.11
C ASN A 120 9.17 -3.35 -2.83
N ALA A 121 7.86 -3.11 -2.92
CA ALA A 121 7.01 -2.88 -1.76
C ALA A 121 6.95 -4.12 -0.87
N TYR A 122 6.78 -5.32 -1.45
CA TYR A 122 6.79 -6.58 -0.71
C TYR A 122 8.11 -6.79 0.04
N SER A 123 9.26 -6.65 -0.64
CA SER A 123 10.57 -6.81 0.00
C SER A 123 10.83 -5.78 1.10
N LYS A 124 10.23 -4.59 1.02
CA LYS A 124 10.28 -3.59 2.08
C LYS A 124 9.39 -3.99 3.27
N MET A 125 8.16 -4.41 2.99
CA MET A 125 7.21 -4.85 4.02
C MET A 125 7.73 -6.03 4.83
N GLU A 126 8.42 -6.97 4.20
CA GLU A 126 8.99 -8.15 4.86
C GLU A 126 10.15 -7.79 5.80
N ARG A 127 10.91 -6.73 5.49
CA ARG A 127 12.13 -6.37 6.24
C ARG A 127 11.91 -5.33 7.32
N ASP A 128 11.06 -4.33 7.06
CA ASP A 128 11.10 -3.07 7.80
C ASP A 128 9.84 -2.82 8.66
N ASN A 129 8.77 -3.61 8.49
CA ASN A 129 7.50 -3.39 9.19
C ASN A 129 7.31 -4.32 10.38
N SER A 130 6.75 -3.78 11.47
CA SER A 130 6.22 -4.60 12.56
C SER A 130 4.89 -5.25 12.17
N GLU A 131 4.44 -6.25 12.94
CA GLU A 131 3.11 -6.83 12.75
C GLU A 131 1.98 -5.79 12.94
N SER A 132 2.20 -4.76 13.77
CA SER A 132 1.25 -3.66 13.92
C SER A 132 1.16 -2.82 12.64
N ASP A 133 2.26 -2.58 11.96
CA ASP A 133 2.29 -1.82 10.71
C ASP A 133 1.58 -2.59 9.58
N LEU A 134 1.83 -3.90 9.50
CA LEU A 134 1.12 -4.78 8.57
C LEU A 134 -0.39 -4.81 8.83
N TYR A 135 -0.81 -4.76 10.10
CA TYR A 135 -2.21 -4.63 10.45
C TYR A 135 -2.80 -3.30 9.96
N ASN A 136 -2.10 -2.18 10.18
CA ASN A 136 -2.54 -0.86 9.72
C ASN A 136 -2.67 -0.81 8.18
N ILE A 137 -1.72 -1.40 7.45
CA ILE A 137 -1.81 -1.56 5.99
C ILE A 137 -3.06 -2.35 5.60
N CYS A 138 -3.34 -3.46 6.28
CA CYS A 138 -4.53 -4.27 6.03
C CYS A 138 -5.81 -3.47 6.29
N LEU A 139 -5.87 -2.69 7.38
CA LEU A 139 -7.00 -1.83 7.69
C LEU A 139 -7.23 -0.77 6.60
N ASP A 140 -6.17 -0.11 6.14
CA ASP A 140 -6.27 0.93 5.11
C ASP A 140 -6.70 0.36 3.75
N LEU A 141 -6.30 -0.87 3.45
CA LEU A 141 -6.77 -1.64 2.30
C LEU A 141 -8.18 -2.23 2.47
N GLU A 142 -8.87 -1.88 3.56
CA GLU A 142 -10.19 -2.38 3.92
C GLU A 142 -10.27 -3.92 4.04
N LEU A 143 -9.14 -4.57 4.34
CA LEU A 143 -9.08 -6.01 4.56
C LEU A 143 -9.60 -6.35 5.96
N ASN A 144 -10.56 -7.27 6.01
CA ASN A 144 -11.16 -7.74 7.26
C ASN A 144 -10.26 -8.76 7.97
N VAL A 145 -9.11 -8.29 8.45
CA VAL A 145 -8.14 -9.06 9.22
C VAL A 145 -8.33 -8.74 10.70
N LYS A 146 -8.25 -9.74 11.56
CA LYS A 146 -8.16 -9.55 13.02
C LYS A 146 -6.71 -9.65 13.45
N PHE A 147 -6.32 -8.76 14.35
CA PHE A 147 -4.99 -8.73 14.95
C PHE A 147 -5.03 -9.18 16.41
N TYR A 148 -3.99 -9.91 16.83
CA TYR A 148 -3.82 -10.44 18.18
C TYR A 148 -2.44 -10.08 18.72
N ALA A 149 -2.42 -9.45 19.89
CA ALA A 149 -1.23 -9.23 20.71
C ALA A 149 -1.60 -9.55 22.16
N PRO A 150 -1.17 -10.70 22.72
CA PRO A 150 -0.17 -11.64 22.21
C PRO A 150 -0.66 -12.54 21.04
N PRO A 151 0.25 -13.17 20.27
CA PRO A 151 -0.09 -14.10 19.20
C PRO A 151 -0.92 -15.30 19.69
N ILE A 152 -1.80 -15.82 18.84
CA ILE A 152 -2.62 -17.00 19.11
C ILE A 152 -2.01 -18.26 18.50
N GLN A 153 -2.18 -19.41 19.14
CA GLN A 153 -1.78 -20.70 18.58
C GLN A 153 -2.85 -21.25 17.64
N TYR A 154 -2.47 -21.66 16.44
CA TYR A 154 -3.39 -22.25 15.45
C TYR A 154 -3.05 -23.71 15.09
N GLY A 155 -1.85 -24.17 15.45
CA GLY A 155 -1.39 -25.50 15.06
C GLY A 155 -0.24 -26.01 15.91
N ASN A 156 0.17 -27.24 15.60
CA ASN A 156 1.37 -27.87 16.15
C ASN A 156 2.11 -28.55 15.00
N LYS A 157 3.40 -28.28 14.87
CA LYS A 157 4.27 -28.96 13.91
C LYS A 157 5.14 -29.95 14.67
N MET A 158 5.17 -31.20 14.21
CA MET A 158 6.06 -32.23 14.76
C MET A 158 7.33 -32.28 13.93
N LEU A 159 8.48 -32.10 14.56
CA LEU A 159 9.79 -32.14 13.91
C LEU A 159 10.70 -33.04 14.76
N LYS A 160 10.96 -34.27 14.29
CA LYS A 160 11.91 -35.22 14.92
C LYS A 160 11.82 -35.23 16.46
N ASP A 161 10.62 -35.54 16.97
CA ASP A 161 10.27 -35.65 18.40
C ASP A 161 10.12 -34.33 19.20
N THR A 162 10.33 -33.16 18.59
CA THR A 162 9.92 -31.87 19.20
C THR A 162 8.60 -31.37 18.64
N ARG A 163 7.73 -30.87 19.53
CA ARG A 163 6.45 -30.24 19.20
C ARG A 163 6.62 -28.73 19.19
N GLU A 164 6.63 -28.14 17.99
CA GLU A 164 6.66 -26.69 17.81
C GLU A 164 5.24 -26.13 17.75
N LYS A 165 4.95 -25.13 18.61
CA LYS A 165 3.68 -24.40 18.56
C LYS A 165 3.71 -23.46 17.37
N GLN A 166 2.74 -23.61 16.47
CA GLN A 166 2.55 -22.65 15.39
C GLN A 166 1.63 -21.52 15.88
N VAL A 167 2.15 -20.30 15.88
CA VAL A 167 1.47 -19.10 16.37
C VAL A 167 1.31 -18.07 15.25
N THR A 168 0.31 -17.21 15.38
CA THR A 168 0.03 -16.11 14.44
C THR A 168 -0.54 -14.90 15.18
N ASN A 169 -0.21 -13.70 14.70
CA ASN A 169 -0.85 -12.46 15.13
C ASN A 169 -2.11 -12.13 14.31
N PHE A 170 -2.38 -12.87 13.23
CA PHE A 170 -3.42 -12.52 12.27
C PHE A 170 -4.39 -13.67 12.03
N THR A 171 -5.68 -13.32 11.89
CA THR A 171 -6.67 -14.21 11.29
C THR A 171 -7.53 -13.45 10.30
N ILE A 172 -7.99 -14.15 9.27
CA ILE A 172 -8.95 -13.63 8.29
C ILE A 172 -10.10 -14.63 8.18
N TYR A 173 -11.32 -14.12 8.00
CA TYR A 173 -12.47 -14.99 7.80
C TYR A 173 -12.35 -15.72 6.46
N TYR A 174 -12.63 -17.02 6.42
CA TYR A 174 -12.35 -17.85 5.26
C TYR A 174 -13.03 -17.35 3.98
N ILE A 175 -14.25 -16.80 4.07
CA ILE A 175 -14.95 -16.22 2.89
C ILE A 175 -14.18 -15.02 2.36
N ASP A 176 -13.66 -14.16 3.24
CA ASP A 176 -12.91 -12.97 2.84
C ASP A 176 -11.55 -13.37 2.26
N TYR A 177 -10.90 -14.39 2.82
CA TYR A 177 -9.70 -14.99 2.22
C TYR A 177 -9.96 -15.54 0.81
N LEU A 178 -11.04 -16.31 0.61
CA LEU A 178 -11.38 -16.85 -0.71
C LEU A 178 -11.68 -15.75 -1.74
N LYS A 179 -12.36 -14.67 -1.32
CA LYS A 179 -12.58 -13.50 -2.19
C LYS A 179 -11.26 -12.87 -2.62
N LEU A 180 -10.28 -12.74 -1.73
CA LEU A 180 -8.95 -12.23 -2.06
C LEU A 180 -8.22 -13.19 -3.01
N ALA A 181 -8.21 -14.48 -2.69
CA ALA A 181 -7.54 -15.50 -3.49
C ALA A 181 -8.11 -15.62 -4.91
N SER A 182 -9.42 -15.41 -5.10
CA SER A 182 -10.07 -15.46 -6.41
C SER A 182 -9.70 -14.30 -7.34
N LYS A 183 -9.06 -13.25 -6.81
CA LYS A 183 -8.63 -12.07 -7.56
C LYS A 183 -7.12 -12.04 -7.82
N LEU A 184 -6.38 -13.02 -7.30
CA LEU A 184 -4.96 -13.27 -7.57
C LEU A 184 -4.83 -14.13 -8.85
#